data_AF-A0AA41VJC0-F1
#
_entry.id   AF-A0AA41VJC0-F1
#
_cell.length_a   1.000
_cell.length_b   1.000
_cell.length_c   1.000
_cell.angle_alpha   90.00
_cell.angle_beta   90.00
_cell.angle_gamma   90.00
#
_symmetry.space_group_name_H-M   'P 1'
#
loop_
_entity.id
_entity.type
_entity.pdbx_description
1 polymer ?
#
loop_
_entity_poly.entity_id
_entity_poly.type
_entity_poly.pdbx_seq_one_letter_code
_entity_poly.pdbx_strand_id
1 'polypeptide(L)'
;TFLPLSKCEKENEKAKKMWIEDRKTVASLLEIVWDLSYNCYRKTICRAKAFQLIDEQGWYFMSCGDCSNKVVEYEYENWCTHCQIQTKEP
;
A
#
# COMPACT_ATOMS: atom_id res chain seq x y z
N THR A 1 -5.63 -5.81 -25.87
CA THR A 1 -4.61 -5.40 -26.86
C THR A 1 -3.57 -4.57 -26.13
N PHE A 2 -2.35 -5.09 -25.97
CA PHE A 2 -1.27 -4.37 -25.27
C PHE A 2 -0.85 -3.15 -26.10
N LEU A 3 -0.70 -2.00 -25.45
CA LEU A 3 -0.19 -0.79 -26.09
C LEU A 3 1.29 -1.00 -26.49
N PRO A 4 1.73 -0.49 -27.64
CA PRO A 4 3.13 -0.57 -28.06
C PRO A 4 4.03 0.15 -27.03
N LEU A 5 5.18 -0.46 -26.70
CA LEU A 5 6.13 -0.01 -25.66
C LEU A 5 6.46 1.49 -25.74
N SER A 6 6.58 2.04 -26.94
CA SER A 6 6.90 3.45 -27.19
C SER A 6 5.78 4.45 -26.84
N LYS A 7 4.52 4.00 -26.77
CA LYS A 7 3.40 4.79 -26.22
C LYS A 7 3.40 4.72 -24.70
N CYS A 8 3.70 3.56 -24.13
CA CYS A 8 3.79 3.34 -22.69
C CYS A 8 4.88 4.22 -22.05
N GLU A 9 6.04 4.36 -22.69
CA GLU A 9 7.14 5.23 -22.22
C GLU A 9 6.76 6.71 -22.19
N LYS A 10 6.09 7.21 -23.24
CA LYS A 10 5.64 8.61 -23.33
C LYS A 10 4.53 8.93 -22.32
N GLU A 11 3.61 7.99 -22.10
CA GLU A 11 2.59 8.11 -21.05
C GLU A 11 3.22 8.08 -19.65
N ASN A 12 4.26 7.26 -19.45
CA ASN A 12 5.01 7.17 -18.20
C ASN A 12 5.84 8.44 -17.93
N GLU A 13 6.37 9.09 -18.96
CA GLU A 13 7.10 10.37 -18.83
C GLU A 13 6.16 11.56 -18.58
N LYS A 14 4.98 11.56 -19.23
CA LYS A 14 3.90 12.52 -18.95
C LYS A 14 3.33 12.33 -17.54
N ALA A 15 3.17 11.09 -17.09
CA ALA A 15 2.86 10.76 -15.71
C ALA A 15 3.97 11.27 -14.79
N LYS A 16 5.24 10.90 -14.98
CA LYS A 16 6.36 11.42 -14.16
C LYS A 16 6.36 12.95 -14.00
N LYS A 17 6.09 13.71 -15.07
CA LYS A 17 5.96 15.18 -14.98
C LYS A 17 4.75 15.63 -14.15
N MET A 18 3.57 15.07 -14.41
CA MET A 18 2.35 15.35 -13.64
C MET A 18 2.49 14.97 -12.15
N TRP A 19 3.32 13.97 -11.84
CA TRP A 19 3.56 13.47 -10.47
C TRP A 19 4.56 14.34 -9.70
N ILE A 20 5.43 15.09 -10.38
CA ILE A 20 6.32 16.07 -9.75
C ILE A 20 5.54 17.33 -9.34
N GLU A 21 4.48 17.68 -10.08
CA GLU A 21 3.69 18.88 -9.86
C GLU A 21 2.73 18.78 -8.66
N ASP A 22 2.28 17.57 -8.26
CA ASP A 22 1.40 17.37 -7.09
C ASP A 22 2.16 16.96 -5.82
N ARG A 23 3.36 17.52 -5.63
CA ARG A 23 4.12 17.34 -4.40
C ARG A 23 3.56 18.21 -3.28
N LYS A 24 3.23 17.59 -2.16
CA LYS A 24 2.75 18.25 -0.95
C LYS A 24 3.79 18.15 0.16
N THR A 25 3.79 19.13 1.06
CA THR A 25 4.55 19.07 2.30
C THR A 25 3.75 18.28 3.33
N VAL A 26 4.40 17.86 4.41
CA VAL A 26 3.69 17.20 5.52
C VAL A 26 2.59 18.13 6.08
N ALA A 27 2.87 19.42 6.21
CA ALA A 27 1.90 20.41 6.70
C ALA A 27 0.63 20.47 5.81
N SER A 28 0.79 20.52 4.49
CA SER A 28 -0.38 20.57 3.61
C SER A 28 -1.14 19.24 3.54
N LEU A 29 -0.48 18.09 3.74
CA LEU A 29 -1.16 16.80 3.88
C LEU A 29 -2.08 16.72 5.11
N LEU A 30 -1.71 17.39 6.21
CA LEU A 30 -2.53 17.44 7.43
C LEU A 30 -3.79 18.29 7.25
N GLU A 31 -3.76 19.26 6.33
CA GLU A 31 -4.88 20.18 6.06
C GLU A 31 -5.80 19.66 4.94
N ILE A 32 -5.42 18.59 4.24
CA ILE A 32 -6.26 18.01 3.18
C ILE A 32 -7.48 17.31 3.79
N VAL A 33 -8.65 17.67 3.27
CA VAL A 33 -9.88 16.90 3.49
C VAL A 33 -9.84 15.66 2.59
N TRP A 34 -9.64 14.51 3.22
CA TRP A 34 -9.65 13.22 2.53
C TRP A 34 -11.08 12.79 2.23
N ASP A 35 -11.50 12.94 0.97
CA ASP A 35 -12.78 12.42 0.52
C ASP A 35 -12.70 10.90 0.31
N LEU A 36 -13.24 10.15 1.27
CA LEU A 36 -13.25 8.68 1.28
C LEU A 36 -14.15 8.08 0.18
N SER A 37 -14.96 8.90 -0.50
CA SER A 37 -15.83 8.45 -1.59
C SER A 37 -15.12 8.35 -2.95
N TYR A 38 -13.94 8.96 -3.10
CA TYR A 38 -13.12 8.95 -4.33
C TYR A 38 -11.83 8.14 -4.16
N ASN A 39 -11.97 6.82 -4.10
CA ASN A 39 -11.08 5.98 -3.28
C ASN A 39 -9.97 5.16 -4.00
N CYS A 40 -9.34 5.65 -5.08
CA CYS A 40 -8.11 4.97 -5.58
C CYS A 40 -7.19 5.76 -6.52
N TYR A 41 -7.63 6.88 -7.10
CA TYR A 41 -6.86 7.56 -8.14
C TYR A 41 -6.14 8.83 -7.71
N ARG A 42 -6.46 9.41 -6.54
CA ARG A 42 -5.69 10.53 -5.98
C ARG A 42 -4.48 9.99 -5.21
N LYS A 43 -3.33 9.98 -5.89
CA LYS A 43 -2.02 9.73 -5.28
C LYS A 43 -1.36 11.08 -5.03
N THR A 44 -1.14 11.42 -3.77
CA THR A 44 -0.37 12.59 -3.38
C THR A 44 1.04 12.17 -2.98
N ILE A 45 2.04 12.93 -3.39
CA ILE A 45 3.45 12.60 -3.14
C ILE A 45 4.02 13.57 -2.13
N CYS A 46 4.70 13.07 -1.12
CA CYS A 46 5.44 13.88 -0.16
C CYS A 46 6.89 13.38 -0.07
N ARG A 47 7.84 14.31 -0.07
CA ARG A 47 9.23 14.03 0.26
C ARG A 47 9.42 14.24 1.75
N ALA A 48 9.64 13.16 2.49
CA ALA A 48 9.90 13.19 3.92
C ALA A 48 11.15 12.40 4.26
N LYS A 49 11.73 12.67 5.44
CA LYS A 49 12.79 11.85 6.03
C LYS A 49 12.16 11.03 7.15
N ALA A 50 12.35 9.71 7.12
CA ALA A 50 11.98 8.87 8.25
C ALA A 50 12.82 9.29 9.47
N PHE A 51 12.14 9.62 10.58
CA PHE A 51 12.79 10.05 11.82
C PHE A 51 12.84 8.92 12.85
N GLN A 52 11.77 8.14 12.97
CA GLN A 52 11.65 7.08 13.95
C GLN A 52 10.90 5.88 13.35
N LEU A 53 11.35 4.69 13.73
CA LEU A 53 10.65 3.43 13.51
C LEU A 53 9.77 3.16 14.75
N ILE A 54 8.46 3.02 14.59
CA ILE A 54 7.54 2.61 15.67
C ILE A 54 7.36 1.11 15.59
N ASP A 55 8.04 0.33 16.43
CA ASP A 55 8.00 -1.14 16.46
C ASP A 55 7.15 -1.75 17.58
N GLU A 56 6.68 -0.92 18.51
CA GLU A 56 5.85 -1.33 19.66
C GLU A 56 4.53 -2.04 19.26
N GLN A 57 4.05 -1.84 18.04
CA GLN A 57 2.78 -2.40 17.53
C GLN A 57 2.98 -3.51 16.47
N GLY A 58 4.22 -3.89 16.18
CA GLY A 58 4.57 -4.88 15.16
C GLY A 58 4.58 -4.32 13.74
N TRP A 59 5.65 -4.61 12.99
CA TRP A 59 5.82 -4.21 11.58
C TRP A 59 5.29 -5.24 10.59
N TYR A 60 5.02 -6.43 11.08
CA TYR A 60 4.69 -7.59 10.28
C TYR A 60 3.53 -8.34 10.93
N PHE A 61 2.83 -9.10 10.09
CA PHE A 61 1.84 -10.07 10.54
C PHE A 61 2.11 -11.37 9.80
N MET A 62 1.81 -12.49 10.45
CA MET A 62 1.80 -13.77 9.76
C MET A 62 0.65 -13.77 8.74
N SER A 63 0.98 -14.16 7.51
CA SER A 63 0.04 -14.18 6.40
C SER A 63 -0.14 -15.60 5.88
N CYS A 64 -1.32 -15.85 5.32
CA CYS A 64 -1.60 -17.10 4.62
C CYS A 64 -0.77 -17.16 3.33
N GLY A 65 -0.06 -18.28 3.09
CA GLY A 65 0.76 -18.46 1.90
C GLY A 65 -0.02 -18.36 0.57
N ASP A 66 -1.31 -18.71 0.58
CA ASP A 66 -2.14 -18.74 -0.64
C ASP A 66 -2.82 -17.40 -0.94
N CYS A 67 -3.31 -16.68 0.08
CA CYS A 67 -4.10 -15.46 -0.10
C CYS A 67 -3.50 -14.19 0.52
N SER A 68 -2.36 -14.29 1.21
CA SER A 68 -1.69 -13.19 1.93
C SER A 68 -2.53 -12.52 3.03
N ASN A 69 -3.72 -13.04 3.34
CA ASN A 69 -4.55 -12.51 4.42
C ASN A 69 -3.89 -12.75 5.78
N LYS A 70 -4.09 -11.84 6.74
CA LYS A 70 -3.59 -11.99 8.11
C LYS A 70 -4.22 -13.22 8.76
N VAL A 71 -3.37 -14.10 9.29
CA VAL A 71 -3.83 -15.27 10.04
C VAL A 71 -4.18 -14.88 11.46
N VAL A 72 -5.10 -15.63 12.06
CA VAL A 72 -5.52 -15.48 13.46
C VAL A 72 -5.11 -16.72 14.23
N GLU A 73 -4.72 -16.54 15.49
CA GLU A 73 -4.43 -17.67 16.37
C GLU A 73 -5.77 -18.21 16.92
N TYR A 74 -6.01 -19.50 16.75
CA TYR A 74 -7.16 -20.23 17.26
C TYR A 74 -6.68 -21.58 17.82
N GLU A 75 -6.94 -21.85 19.11
CA GLU A 75 -6.53 -23.09 19.77
C GLU A 75 -5.02 -23.43 19.60
N TYR A 76 -4.15 -22.43 19.70
CA TYR A 76 -2.68 -22.55 19.49
C TYR A 76 -2.26 -22.86 18.05
N GLU A 77 -3.17 -22.75 17.08
CA GLU A 77 -2.89 -22.92 15.67
C GLU A 77 -3.14 -21.62 14.89
N ASN A 78 -2.31 -21.36 13.89
CA ASN A 78 -2.52 -20.23 12.98
C ASN A 78 -3.57 -20.60 11.93
N TRP A 79 -4.63 -19.82 11.83
CA TRP A 79 -5.76 -20.08 10.93
C TRP A 79 -6.00 -18.93 9.97
N CYS A 80 -6.21 -19.25 8.69
CA CYS A 80 -6.65 -18.28 7.70
C CYS A 80 -8.17 -18.28 7.60
N THR A 81 -8.81 -17.18 8.01
CA THR A 81 -10.28 -17.04 7.95
C THR A 81 -10.82 -16.95 6.52
N HIS A 82 -10.00 -16.56 5.55
CA HIS A 82 -10.40 -16.43 4.15
C HIS A 82 -10.37 -17.77 3.42
N CYS A 83 -9.27 -18.51 3.55
CA CYS A 83 -9.11 -19.83 2.94
C CYS A 83 -9.75 -20.97 3.76
N GLN A 84 -10.07 -20.71 5.04
CA GLN A 84 -10.55 -21.72 5.99
C GLN A 84 -9.57 -22.90 6.13
N ILE A 85 -8.28 -22.60 6.19
CA ILE A 85 -7.21 -23.58 6.37
C ILE A 85 -6.34 -23.24 7.57
N GLN A 86 -5.79 -24.28 8.18
CA GLN A 86 -4.66 -24.16 9.09
C GLN A 86 -3.42 -23.76 8.29
N THR A 87 -2.80 -22.66 8.69
CA THR A 87 -1.52 -22.20 8.14
C THR A 87 -0.41 -22.68 9.07
N LYS A 88 0.59 -23.37 8.52
CA LYS A 88 1.82 -23.65 9.27
C LYS A 88 2.71 -22.41 9.25
N GLU A 89 3.48 -22.20 10.30
CA GLU A 89 4.61 -21.27 10.22
C GLU A 89 5.52 -21.72 9.06
N PRO A 90 6.04 -20.78 8.24
CA PRO A 90 7.01 -21.09 7.21
C PRO A 90 8.31 -21.69 7.78
#